data_AF-A0A8H3MCD5-F1
#
_entry.id   AF-A0A8H3MCD5-F1
#
_cell.length_a   1.000
_cell.length_b   1.000
_cell.length_c   1.000
_cell.angle_alpha   90.00
_cell.angle_beta   90.00
_cell.angle_gamma   90.00
#
_symmetry.space_group_name_H-M   'P 1'
#
loop_
_entity.id
_entity.type
_entity.pdbx_description
1 polymer ?
#
loop_
_entity_poly.entity_id
_entity_poly.type
_entity_poly.pdbx_seq_one_letter_code
_entity_poly.pdbx_strand_id
1 'polypeptide(L)' 'MVHLGFNNIGEFNNVIGAIDGIHIIILGTALLKQSEIYWNYKKKYSIQCQGIVDHRGIFTDYEIGWPESVHDTKVY' A
#
# COMPACT_ATOMS: atom_id res chain seq x y z
N MET A 1 -17.79 16.54 7.40
CA MET A 1 -17.24 16.73 6.05
C MET A 1 -15.81 16.22 6.04
N VAL A 2 -15.57 15.02 5.53
CA VAL A 2 -14.27 14.32 5.53
C VAL A 2 -13.13 15.13 4.90
N HIS A 3 -13.44 16.08 4.02
CA HIS A 3 -12.44 16.91 3.32
C HIS A 3 -11.89 18.10 4.13
N LEU A 4 -12.47 18.45 5.28
CA LEU A 4 -11.96 19.57 6.10
C LEU A 4 -10.64 19.24 6.77
N GLY A 5 -10.39 17.96 7.06
CA GLY A 5 -9.20 17.54 7.77
C GLY A 5 -7.92 17.82 7.00
N PHE A 6 -7.83 17.37 5.75
CA PHE A 6 -6.66 17.63 4.91
C PHE A 6 -6.51 19.11 4.54
N ASN A 7 -7.63 19.84 4.40
CA ASN A 7 -7.59 21.29 4.25
C ASN A 7 -6.95 21.99 5.47
N ASN A 8 -7.26 21.55 6.69
CA ASN A 8 -6.67 22.12 7.91
C ASN A 8 -5.18 21.78 8.09
N ILE A 9 -4.71 20.66 7.52
CA ILE A 9 -3.31 20.21 7.65
C ILE A 9 -2.40 20.97 6.69
N GLY A 10 -2.86 21.26 5.48
CA GLY A 10 -2.01 21.83 4.44
C GLY A 10 -2.76 22.47 3.28
N GLU A 11 -3.97 22.97 3.51
CA GLU A 11 -4.83 23.63 2.51
C GLU A 11 -5.22 22.73 1.33
N PHE A 12 -5.14 21.41 1.51
CA PHE A 12 -5.56 20.42 0.53
C PHE A 12 -7.09 20.36 0.41
N ASN A 13 -7.62 21.17 -0.50
CA ASN A 13 -9.05 21.25 -0.78
C ASN A 13 -9.58 19.97 -1.42
N ASN A 14 -10.77 19.53 -0.98
CA ASN A 14 -11.50 18.39 -1.54
C ASN A 14 -10.76 17.04 -1.48
N VAL A 15 -9.74 16.91 -0.63
CA VAL A 15 -9.04 15.64 -0.39
C VAL A 15 -9.73 14.89 0.74
N ILE A 16 -10.14 13.64 0.48
CA ILE A 16 -10.83 12.78 1.45
C ILE A 16 -9.93 11.67 2.01
N GLY A 17 -8.79 11.41 1.38
CA GLY A 17 -7.84 10.39 1.75
C GLY A 17 -6.48 10.60 1.08
N ALA A 18 -5.44 10.06 1.69
CA ALA A 18 -4.10 9.97 1.12
C ALA A 18 -3.77 8.49 0.87
N ILE A 19 -3.18 8.19 -0.28
CA ILE A 19 -2.83 6.84 -0.70
C ILE A 19 -1.31 6.67 -0.71
N ASP A 20 -0.83 5.53 -0.21
CA ASP A 20 0.59 5.17 -0.31
C ASP A 20 0.75 3.64 -0.44
N GLY A 21 1.86 3.23 -1.05
CA GLY A 21 2.23 1.84 -1.29
C GLY A 21 3.45 1.43 -0.47
N ILE A 22 3.35 0.30 0.24
CA ILE A 22 4.46 -0.26 1.03
C ILE A 22 4.70 -1.73 0.70
N HIS A 23 5.97 -2.13 0.73
CA HIS A 23 6.37 -3.53 0.67
C HIS A 23 6.45 -4.12 2.08
N ILE A 24 5.58 -5.06 2.39
CA ILE A 24 5.62 -5.85 3.62
C ILE A 24 6.63 -6.98 3.43
N ILE A 25 7.70 -7.00 4.20
CA ILE A 25 8.73 -8.04 4.12
C ILE A 25 8.21 -9.34 4.71
N ILE A 26 8.33 -10.43 3.95
CA ILE A 26 7.99 -11.77 4.42
C ILE A 26 9.22 -12.35 5.12
N LEU A 27 9.08 -12.71 6.39
CA LEU A 27 10.12 -13.36 7.19
C LEU A 27 9.85 -14.87 7.30
N GLY A 28 10.90 -15.70 7.17
CA GLY A 28 10.83 -17.14 7.42
C GLY A 28 10.44 -18.02 6.22
N THR A 29 10.01 -19.25 6.50
CA THR A 29 9.70 -20.30 5.50
C THR A 29 8.30 -20.19 4.88
N ALA A 30 7.62 -19.05 5.02
CA ALA A 30 6.26 -18.84 4.49
C ALA A 30 6.13 -19.05 2.96
N LEU A 31 7.26 -19.14 2.27
CA LEU A 31 7.39 -19.20 0.82
C LEU A 31 7.58 -20.62 0.26
N LEU A 32 7.47 -21.67 1.08
CA LEU A 32 7.77 -23.06 0.72
C LEU A 32 7.01 -23.61 -0.50
N LYS A 33 5.92 -22.96 -0.94
CA LYS A 33 5.13 -23.41 -2.11
C LYS A 33 5.23 -22.51 -3.34
N GLN A 34 5.50 -21.22 -3.21
CA GLN A 34 5.52 -20.25 -4.32
C GLN A 34 6.42 -19.05 -3.97
N SER A 35 7.72 -19.27 -3.76
CA SER A 35 8.64 -18.21 -3.33
C SER A 35 8.87 -17.14 -4.41
N GLU A 36 8.90 -17.57 -5.66
CA GLU A 36 9.27 -16.77 -6.83
C GLU A 36 8.30 -15.60 -7.07
N ILE A 37 7.01 -15.76 -6.77
CA ILE A 37 5.98 -14.73 -7.03
C ILE A 37 6.05 -13.55 -6.04
N TYR A 38 6.73 -13.73 -4.91
CA TYR A 38 6.95 -12.69 -3.89
C TYR A 38 8.39 -12.19 -3.89
N TRP A 39 9.21 -12.67 -4.82
CA TRP A 39 10.59 -12.22 -4.96
C TRP A 39 10.64 -10.89 -5.68
N ASN A 40 11.15 -9.88 -5.00
CA ASN A 40 11.19 -8.54 -5.56
C ASN A 40 12.47 -8.20 -6.32
N TYR A 41 12.41 -7.12 -7.13
CA TYR A 41 13.58 -6.57 -7.81
C TYR A 41 14.73 -6.21 -6.85
N LYS A 42 14.41 -5.88 -5.59
CA LYS A 42 15.39 -5.62 -4.51
C LYS A 42 15.96 -6.88 -3.87
N LYS A 43 15.72 -8.06 -4.44
CA LYS A 43 16.19 -9.37 -3.98
C LYS A 43 15.74 -9.71 -2.55
N LYS A 44 14.50 -9.36 -2.21
CA LYS A 44 13.84 -9.67 -0.95
C LYS A 44 12.49 -10.29 -1.22
N TYR A 45 12.01 -11.10 -0.28
CA TYR A 45 10.63 -11.56 -0.33
C TYR A 45 9.70 -10.53 0.30
N SER A 46 8.74 -10.04 -0.48
CA SER A 46 7.78 -9.04 -0.02
C SER A 46 6.43 -9.16 -0.70
N ILE A 47 5.39 -8.66 -0.03
CA ILE A 47 4.06 -8.45 -0.59
C ILE A 47 3.82 -6.95 -0.70
N GLN A 48 3.24 -6.51 -1.81
CA GLN A 48 2.79 -5.13 -1.95
C GLN A 48 1.49 -4.92 -1.18
N CYS A 49 1.43 -3.84 -0.42
CA CYS A 49 0.26 -3.32 0.27
C CYS A 49 0.05 -1.87 -0.17
N GLN A 50 -1.16 -1.52 -0.57
CA GLN A 50 -1.57 -0.13 -0.80
C GLN A 50 -2.64 0.22 0.22
N GLY A 51 -2.50 1.35 0.89
CA GLY A 51 -3.46 1.80 1.91
C GLY A 51 -3.93 3.21 1.63
N ILE A 52 -5.20 3.46 1.90
CA ILE A 52 -5.78 4.80 1.94
C ILE A 52 -6.00 5.16 3.41
N VAL A 53 -5.54 6.35 3.79
CA VAL A 53 -5.73 6.89 5.14
C VAL A 53 -6.52 8.19 5.12
N ASP A 54 -7.27 8.45 6.19
CA ASP A 54 -7.85 9.76 6.44
C ASP A 54 -6.80 10.75 6.98
N HIS A 55 -7.23 11.99 7.20
CA HIS A 55 -6.40 13.08 7.73
C HIS A 55 -5.85 12.82 9.14
N ARG A 56 -6.36 11.80 9.85
CA ARG A 56 -5.88 11.39 11.18
C ARG A 56 -4.88 10.23 11.09
N GLY A 57 -4.54 9.79 9.88
CA GLY A 57 -3.69 8.63 9.65
C GLY A 57 -4.39 7.30 9.92
N ILE A 58 -5.72 7.27 9.93
CA ILE A 58 -6.50 6.04 10.11
C ILE A 58 -6.79 5.42 8.76
N PHE A 59 -6.50 4.12 8.59
CA PHE A 59 -6.83 3.38 7.38
C PHE A 59 -8.33 3.38 7.13
N THR A 60 -8.73 3.82 5.95
CA THR A 60 -10.11 3.78 5.45
C THR A 60 -10.30 2.67 4.44
N ASP A 61 -9.25 2.30 3.71
CA ASP A 61 -9.24 1.18 2.77
C ASP A 61 -7.81 0.64 2.58
N TYR A 62 -7.68 -0.61 2.14
CA TYR A 62 -6.39 -1.22 1.82
C TYR A 62 -6.51 -2.38 0.82
N GLU A 63 -5.48 -2.57 0.01
CA GLU A 63 -5.33 -3.69 -0.92
C GLU A 63 -3.98 -4.38 -0.68
N ILE A 64 -3.97 -5.69 -0.44
CA ILE A 64 -2.78 -6.50 -0.15
C ILE A 64 -2.82 -7.75 -1.00
N GLY A 65 -1.65 -8.22 -1.47
CA GLY A 65 -1.51 -9.60 -1.93
C GLY A 65 -1.26 -9.78 -3.42
N TRP A 66 -0.99 -8.69 -4.16
CA TRP A 66 -0.59 -8.83 -5.56
C TRP A 66 0.86 -9.35 -5.67
N PRO A 67 1.09 -10.43 -6.44
CA PRO A 67 2.44 -10.84 -6.81
C PRO A 67 3.06 -9.78 -7.73
N GLU A 68 4.38 -9.59 -7.66
CA GLU A 68 5.09 -8.46 -8.32
C GLU A 68 4.93 -8.39 -9.85
N SER A 69 4.32 -9.39 -10.49
CA SER A 69 4.01 -9.37 -11.93
C SER A 69 2.89 -8.39 -12.32
N VAL A 70 2.26 -7.68 -11.38
CA VAL A 70 1.17 -6.70 -11.64
C VAL A 70 1.68 -5.25 -11.55
N HIS A 71 3.00 -5.04 -11.63
CA HIS A 71 3.72 -3.84 -11.19
C HIS A 71 3.22 -2.49 -11.75
N ASP A 72 2.53 -2.44 -12.90
CA ASP A 72 2.14 -1.17 -13.54
C ASP A 72 0.64 -1.06 -13.91
N THR A 73 -0.20 -2.05 -13.58
CA THR A 73 -1.63 -2.01 -13.96
C THR A 73 -2.56 -1.52 -12.84
N LYS A 74 -2.10 -1.51 -11.59
CA LYS A 74 -2.97 -1.28 -10.42
C LYS A 74 -2.39 -0.39 -9.32
N VAL A 75 -1.17 0.13 -9.49
CA VAL A 75 -0.60 1.08 -8.54
C VAL A 75 -1.13 2.47 -8.88
N TYR A 76 -2.08 2.95 -8.07
CA TYR A 76 -2.66 4.30 -8.18
C TYR A 76 -1.78 5.38 -7.56
#